data_AF-A0A4Y5MXR0-F1
#
_entry.id   AF-A0A4Y5MXR0-F1
#
_cell.length_a   1.000
_cell.length_b   1.000
_cell.length_c   1.000
_cell.angle_alpha   90.00
_cell.angle_beta   90.00
_cell.angle_gamma   90.00
#
_symmetry.space_group_name_H-M   'P 1'
#
loop_
_entity.id
_entity.type
_entity.pdbx_description
1 polymer ?
#
loop_
_entity_poly.entity_id
_entity_poly.type
_entity_poly.pdbx_seq_one_letter_code
_entity_poly.pdbx_strand_id
1 'polypeptide(L)'
;MMSKNGKKVISPNIEKYITPLALAIFIMDDGGWTKSGVRIATNNFKLEEVQLLAEIFKRKYNLDCTARRAETIGQYSLYITSSSVPSLRNLILPYLHISMYYKLGV
;
A
#
# COMPACT_ATOMS: atom_id res chain seq x y z
N MET A 1 -5.08 -1.25 -11.26
CA MET A 1 -5.41 -2.69 -11.12
C MET A 1 -6.19 -3.11 -12.34
N MET A 2 -6.13 -4.38 -12.74
CA MET A 2 -6.88 -4.90 -13.90
C MET A 2 -7.91 -5.93 -13.45
N SER A 3 -8.99 -6.10 -14.21
CA SER A 3 -9.95 -7.20 -13.99
C SER A 3 -9.60 -8.36 -14.91
N LYS A 4 -9.45 -9.56 -14.35
CA LYS A 4 -9.29 -10.81 -15.10
C LYS A 4 -10.34 -11.80 -14.58
N ASN A 5 -11.24 -12.23 -15.45
CA ASN A 5 -12.36 -13.13 -15.12
C ASN A 5 -13.22 -12.64 -13.92
N GLY A 6 -13.48 -11.33 -13.87
CA GLY A 6 -14.28 -10.72 -12.79
C GLY A 6 -13.52 -10.52 -11.47
N LYS A 7 -12.24 -10.90 -11.39
CA LYS A 7 -11.40 -10.70 -10.20
C LYS A 7 -10.35 -9.61 -10.45
N LYS A 8 -10.17 -8.71 -9.48
CA LYS A 8 -9.09 -7.71 -9.51
C LYS A 8 -7.74 -8.41 -9.36
N VAL A 9 -6.77 -8.04 -10.20
CA VAL A 9 -5.41 -8.59 -10.24
C VAL A 9 -4.37 -7.47 -10.28
N ILE A 10 -3.23 -7.70 -9.61
CA ILE A 10 -2.02 -6.88 -9.70
C ILE A 10 -1.18 -7.38 -10.88
N SER A 11 -1.20 -6.62 -11.98
CA SER A 11 -0.30 -6.86 -13.11
C SER A 11 1.09 -6.32 -12.80
N PRO A 12 2.19 -6.99 -13.19
CA PRO A 12 3.56 -6.45 -13.09
C PRO A 12 3.70 -5.06 -13.74
N ASN A 13 2.93 -4.81 -14.80
CA ASN A 13 2.89 -3.51 -15.47
C ASN A 13 2.21 -2.40 -14.66
N ILE A 14 1.73 -2.66 -13.44
CA ILE A 14 1.17 -1.62 -12.57
C ILE A 14 2.24 -0.64 -12.09
N GLU A 15 3.51 -1.06 -12.08
CA GLU A 15 4.65 -0.26 -11.59
C GLU A 15 4.76 1.11 -12.28
N LYS A 16 4.46 1.20 -13.59
CA LYS A 16 4.43 2.48 -14.34
C LYS A 16 3.30 3.42 -13.91
N TYR A 17 2.26 2.92 -13.25
CA TYR A 17 1.08 3.68 -12.83
C TYR A 17 1.05 4.01 -11.34
N ILE A 18 1.90 3.38 -10.53
CA ILE A 18 2.09 3.79 -9.14
C ILE A 18 2.92 5.08 -9.15
N THR A 19 2.24 6.23 -9.14
CA THR A 19 2.83 7.56 -8.86
C THR A 19 2.67 7.90 -7.38
N PRO A 20 3.35 8.94 -6.85
CA PRO A 20 3.10 9.40 -5.48
C PRO A 20 1.63 9.74 -5.21
N LEU A 21 0.95 10.37 -6.16
CA LEU A 21 -0.50 10.62 -6.10
C LEU A 21 -1.30 9.30 -6.05
N ALA A 22 -0.97 8.32 -6.90
CA ALA A 22 -1.64 7.03 -6.87
C ALA A 22 -1.45 6.30 -5.53
N LEU A 23 -0.25 6.37 -4.94
CA LEU A 23 0.03 5.82 -3.62
C LEU A 23 -0.75 6.58 -2.51
N ALA A 24 -0.85 7.91 -2.62
CA ALA A 24 -1.65 8.71 -1.70
C ALA A 24 -3.12 8.30 -1.73
N ILE A 25 -3.71 8.18 -2.92
CA ILE A 25 -5.09 7.72 -3.11
C ILE A 25 -5.27 6.30 -2.55
N PHE A 26 -4.33 5.40 -2.82
CA PHE A 26 -4.40 4.04 -2.32
C PHE A 26 -4.41 3.97 -0.79
N ILE A 27 -3.64 4.84 -0.12
CA ILE A 27 -3.66 4.96 1.34
C ILE A 27 -4.92 5.68 1.84
N MET A 28 -5.44 6.68 1.12
CA MET A 28 -6.71 7.31 1.50
C MET A 28 -7.87 6.32 1.48
N ASP A 29 -7.93 5.45 0.47
CA ASP A 29 -8.98 4.43 0.37
C ASP A 29 -8.76 3.33 1.42
N ASP A 30 -7.66 2.58 1.31
CA ASP A 30 -7.47 1.31 2.01
C ASP A 30 -6.40 1.35 3.10
N GLY A 31 -5.76 2.51 3.32
CA GLY A 31 -4.71 2.70 4.31
C GLY A 31 -5.23 2.91 5.74
N GLY A 32 -4.45 2.48 6.72
CA GLY A 32 -4.72 2.69 8.14
C GLY A 32 -3.45 2.68 8.99
N TRP A 33 -3.38 3.60 9.94
CA TRP A 33 -2.27 3.73 10.88
C TRP A 33 -2.27 2.60 11.92
N THR A 34 -1.10 2.00 12.18
CA THR A 34 -0.96 0.87 13.13
C THR A 34 -0.15 1.23 14.37
N LYS A 35 -0.16 2.50 14.81
CA LYS A 35 0.70 3.07 15.87
C LYS A 35 2.17 3.26 15.50
N SER A 36 2.70 2.50 14.55
CA SER A 36 4.10 2.60 14.12
C SER A 36 4.31 2.56 12.62
N GLY A 37 3.44 1.89 11.86
CA GLY A 37 3.49 1.81 10.40
C GLY A 37 2.12 2.01 9.77
N VAL A 38 2.04 1.75 8.46
CA VAL A 38 0.81 1.91 7.68
C VAL A 38 0.43 0.56 7.10
N ARG A 39 -0.78 0.10 7.40
CA ARG A 39 -1.39 -1.09 6.77
C ARG A 39 -2.25 -0.63 5.60
N ILE A 40 -2.17 -1.33 4.48
CA ILE A 40 -3.07 -1.17 3.33
C ILE A 40 -3.87 -2.46 3.18
N ALA A 41 -5.20 -2.36 3.14
CA ALA A 41 -6.13 -3.48 3.07
C ALA A 41 -6.13 -4.16 1.68
N THR A 42 -5.09 -4.93 1.39
CA THR A 42 -4.92 -5.68 0.14
C THR A 42 -5.57 -7.07 0.15
N ASN A 43 -6.55 -7.28 1.03
CA ASN A 43 -7.16 -8.58 1.36
C ASN A 43 -7.72 -9.37 0.17
N ASN A 44 -8.08 -8.66 -0.90
CA ASN A 44 -8.68 -9.24 -2.11
C ASN A 44 -7.64 -9.80 -3.11
N PHE A 45 -6.35 -9.57 -2.86
CA PHE A 45 -5.24 -10.05 -3.69
C PHE A 45 -4.61 -11.32 -3.12
N LYS A 46 -4.00 -12.12 -4.00
CA LYS A 46 -3.19 -13.28 -3.58
C LYS A 46 -1.90 -12.83 -2.89
N LEU A 47 -1.28 -13.72 -2.14
CA LEU A 47 -0.01 -13.44 -1.46
C LEU A 47 1.07 -12.94 -2.43
N GLU A 48 1.20 -13.59 -3.59
CA GLU A 48 2.22 -13.25 -4.59
C GLU A 48 1.99 -11.85 -5.18
N GLU A 49 0.72 -11.44 -5.29
CA GLU A 49 0.35 -10.11 -5.76
C GLU A 49 0.65 -9.02 -4.72
N VAL A 50 0.44 -9.32 -3.43
CA VAL A 50 0.82 -8.41 -2.32
C VAL A 50 2.34 -8.31 -2.21
N GLN A 51 3.06 -9.42 -2.40
CA GLN A 51 4.52 -9.43 -2.45
C GLN A 51 5.06 -8.61 -3.63
N LEU A 52 4.47 -8.76 -4.82
CA LEU A 52 4.81 -7.94 -5.98
C LEU A 52 4.60 -6.44 -5.70
N LEU A 53 3.51 -6.05 -5.04
CA LEU A 53 3.31 -4.66 -4.61
C LEU A 53 4.41 -4.19 -3.64
N ALA A 54 4.78 -5.03 -2.67
CA ALA A 54 5.85 -4.72 -1.73
C ALA A 54 7.18 -4.47 -2.45
N GLU A 55 7.53 -5.31 -3.42
CA GLU A 55 8.73 -5.14 -4.23
C GLU A 55 8.69 -3.88 -5.09
N ILE A 56 7.55 -3.57 -5.71
CA ILE A 56 7.37 -2.34 -6.50
C ILE A 56 7.61 -1.11 -5.62
N PHE A 57 7.05 -1.08 -4.40
CA PHE A 57 7.23 0.05 -3.48
C PHE A 57 8.68 0.17 -3.02
N LYS A 58 9.38 -0.96 -2.81
CA LYS A 58 10.80 -0.97 -2.51
C LYS A 58 11.64 -0.43 -3.68
N ARG A 59 11.41 -0.91 -4.90
CA ARG A 59 12.17 -0.47 -6.09
C ARG A 59 11.95 1.00 -6.44
N LYS A 60 10.70 1.48 -6.42
CA LYS A 60 10.37 2.85 -6.83
C LYS A 60 10.71 3.90 -5.79
N TYR A 61 10.48 3.57 -4.52
CA TYR A 61 10.42 4.58 -3.45
C TYR A 61 11.26 4.23 -2.24
N ASN A 62 12.01 3.11 -2.29
CA ASN A 62 12.78 2.59 -1.17
C ASN A 62 11.94 2.40 0.10
N LEU A 63 10.65 2.04 -0.06
CA LEU A 63 9.75 1.77 1.05
C LEU A 63 9.78 0.29 1.38
N ASP A 64 10.22 -0.05 2.59
CA ASP A 64 10.18 -1.40 3.12
C ASP A 64 8.74 -1.79 3.46
N CYS A 65 8.30 -2.90 2.87
CA CYS A 65 6.95 -3.40 3.00
C CYS A 65 6.97 -4.91 3.31
N THR A 66 5.97 -5.39 4.06
CA THR A 66 5.79 -6.82 4.37
C THR A 66 4.35 -7.25 4.07
N ALA A 67 4.16 -8.41 3.45
CA ALA A 67 2.85 -9.04 3.37
C ALA A 67 2.54 -9.70 4.73
N ARG A 68 1.45 -9.28 5.37
CA ARG A 68 1.02 -9.80 6.68
C ARG A 68 -0.33 -10.46 6.57
N ARG A 69 -0.53 -11.55 7.32
CA ARG A 69 -1.85 -12.19 7.43
C ARG A 69 -2.87 -11.16 7.92
N ALA A 70 -4.02 -11.13 7.26
CA ALA A 70 -5.18 -10.38 7.72
C ALA A 70 -5.99 -11.23 8.73
N GLU A 71 -7.10 -10.67 9.20
CA GLU A 71 -8.00 -11.33 10.16
C GLU A 71 -8.63 -12.59 9.58
N THR A 72 -9.00 -12.56 8.29
CA THR A 72 -9.54 -13.72 7.60
C THR A 72 -8.44 -14.65 7.10
N ILE A 73 -8.62 -15.95 7.34
CA ILE A 73 -7.70 -17.01 6.89
C ILE A 73 -7.52 -16.93 5.37
N GLY A 74 -6.26 -16.94 4.92
CA GLY A 74 -5.90 -16.87 3.50
C GLY A 74 -5.90 -15.48 2.89
N GLN A 75 -6.20 -14.42 3.66
CA GLN A 75 -6.10 -13.03 3.21
C GLN A 75 -4.84 -12.35 3.74
N TYR A 76 -4.33 -11.40 2.97
CA TYR A 76 -3.10 -10.69 3.27
C TYR A 76 -3.26 -9.18 3.12
N SER A 77 -2.68 -8.44 4.05
CA SER A 77 -2.55 -6.99 4.02
C SER A 77 -1.11 -6.59 3.76
N LEU A 78 -0.90 -5.50 3.04
CA LEU A 78 0.42 -4.91 2.88
C LEU A 78 0.71 -4.03 4.09
N TYR A 79 1.90 -4.15 4.67
CA TYR A 79 2.34 -3.33 5.78
C TYR A 79 3.62 -2.59 5.42
N ILE A 80 3.54 -1.26 5.34
CA ILE A 80 4.68 -0.37 5.21
C ILE A 80 5.30 -0.21 6.60
N THR A 81 6.59 -0.54 6.72
CA THR A 81 7.27 -0.58 8.01
C THR A 81 7.44 0.81 8.62
N SER A 82 7.61 0.85 9.94
CA SER A 82 7.83 2.09 10.69
C SER A 82 9.05 2.86 10.21
N SER A 83 10.13 2.16 9.83
CA SER A 83 11.34 2.76 9.28
C SER A 83 11.07 3.53 7.98
N SER A 84 10.04 3.15 7.22
CA SER A 84 9.69 3.76 5.94
C SER A 84 8.65 4.88 6.07
N VAL A 85 8.03 5.07 7.24
CA VAL A 85 6.99 6.10 7.45
C VAL A 85 7.48 7.52 7.19
N PRO A 86 8.69 7.95 7.62
CA PRO A 86 9.18 9.29 7.30
C PRO A 86 9.29 9.53 5.79
N SER A 87 9.87 8.57 5.07
CA SER A 87 10.01 8.62 3.61
C SER A 87 8.64 8.61 2.92
N LEU A 88 7.71 7.77 3.39
CA LEU A 88 6.33 7.72 2.90
C LEU A 88 5.64 9.07 3.06
N ARG A 89 5.69 9.67 4.26
CA ARG A 89 5.07 10.97 4.54
C ARG A 89 5.63 12.06 3.61
N ASN A 90 6.95 12.15 3.48
CA ASN A 90 7.60 13.10 2.57
C ASN A 90 7.14 12.91 1.12
N LEU A 91 6.92 11.67 0.70
CA LEU A 91 6.51 11.32 -0.65
C LEU A 91 5.05 11.71 -0.94
N ILE A 92 4.13 11.47 -0.01
CA ILE A 92 2.68 11.51 -0.29
C ILE A 92 1.89 12.63 0.39
N LEU A 93 2.41 13.26 1.46
CA LEU A 93 1.71 14.35 2.14
C LEU A 93 1.27 15.48 1.19
N PRO A 94 2.05 15.89 0.17
CA PRO A 94 1.60 16.91 -0.78
C PRO A 94 0.33 16.55 -1.57
N TYR A 95 -0.05 15.26 -1.60
CA TYR A 95 -1.20 14.73 -2.33
C TYR A 95 -2.31 14.21 -1.41
N LEU A 96 -2.09 14.22 -0.09
CA LEU A 96 -3.03 13.68 0.88
C LEU A 96 -4.00 14.78 1.32
N HIS A 97 -5.30 14.50 1.34
CA HIS A 97 -6.26 15.45 1.89
C HIS A 97 -6.06 15.58 3.41
N ILE A 98 -6.15 16.81 3.95
CA ILE A 98 -5.86 17.08 5.37
C ILE A 98 -6.72 16.24 6.34
N SER A 99 -7.97 15.98 5.98
CA SER A 99 -8.87 15.13 6.78
C SER A 99 -8.45 13.66 6.86
N MET A 100 -7.46 13.24 6.06
CA MET A 100 -6.93 11.87 5.99
C MET A 100 -5.54 11.73 6.62
N TYR A 101 -4.98 12.78 7.20
CA TYR A 101 -3.64 12.77 7.82
C TYR A 101 -3.53 11.73 8.94
N TYR A 102 -4.64 11.48 9.66
CA TYR A 102 -4.71 10.46 10.71
C TYR A 102 -4.34 9.05 10.20
N LYS A 103 -4.52 8.75 8.90
CA LYS A 103 -4.12 7.46 8.29
C LYS A 103 -2.61 7.27 8.24
N LEU A 104 -1.83 8.34 8.41
CA LEU A 104 -0.38 8.31 8.52
C LEU A 104 0.12 8.57 9.95
N GLY A 105 -0.77 8.66 10.95
CA GLY A 105 -0.39 9.00 12.33
C GLY A 105 0.14 10.43 12.46
N VAL A 106 -0.45 11.35 11.69
CA VAL A 106 -0.22 12.81 11.75
C VAL A 106 -1.49 13.46 12.27
#